data_AF-A0AA51QUP5-F1
#
_entry.id   AF-A0AA51QUP5-F1
#
_cell.length_a   1.000
_cell.length_b   1.000
_cell.length_c   1.000
_cell.angle_alpha   90.00
_cell.angle_beta   90.00
_cell.angle_gamma   90.00
#
_symmetry.space_group_name_H-M   'P 1'
#
loop_
_entity.id
_entity.type
_entity.pdbx_description
1 polymer ?
#
loop_
_entity_poly.entity_id
_entity_poly.type
_entity_poly.pdbx_seq_one_letter_code
_entity_poly.pdbx_strand_id
1 'polypeptide(L)' 'MEKKVYLFLAKHAPGYRGASHYVHEPCVSDGGIITANQLGFVGFAYQILKTPDVFPPEFLEFWKGAVDSVYLDADSFA' A
#
# COMPACT_ATOMS: atom_id res chain seq x y z
N MET A 1 1.90 12.05 11.33
CA MET A 1 1.78 10.78 12.09
C MET A 1 0.76 10.99 13.20
N GLU A 2 -0.32 10.22 13.22
CA GLU A 2 -1.22 10.25 14.38
C GLU A 2 -0.40 9.95 15.64
N LYS A 3 -0.58 10.76 16.69
CA LYS A 3 0.17 10.66 17.96
C LYS A 3 0.16 9.23 18.55
N LYS A 4 -0.86 8.43 18.22
CA LYS A 4 -1.02 7.02 18.62
C LYS A 4 -0.01 6.08 17.95
N VAL A 5 0.22 6.21 16.65
CA VAL A 5 1.15 5.33 15.88
C VAL A 5 2.58 5.51 16.36
N TYR A 6 2.98 6.75 16.63
CA TYR A 6 4.29 7.06 17.18
C TYR A 6 4.53 6.39 18.54
N LEU A 7 3.54 6.49 19.45
CA LEU A 7 3.62 5.89 20.78
C LEU A 7 3.71 4.36 20.71
N PHE A 8 3.00 3.74 19.77
CA PHE A 8 3.07 2.30 19.55
C PHE A 8 4.48 1.87 19.10
N LEU A 9 5.03 2.52 18.07
CA LEU A 9 6.36 2.18 17.55
C LEU A 9 7.47 2.48 18.58
N ALA A 10 7.38 3.59 19.31
CA ALA A 10 8.35 3.90 20.37
C ALA A 10 8.37 2.82 21.47
N LYS A 11 7.22 2.21 21.78
CA LYS A 11 7.10 1.16 22.80
C LYS A 11 7.52 -0.22 22.29
N HIS A 12 7.12 -0.58 21.07
CA HIS A 12 7.24 -1.95 20.55
C HIS A 12 8.38 -2.15 19.55
N ALA A 13 8.91 -1.07 19.00
CA ALA A 13 10.03 -1.06 18.08
C ALA A 13 10.99 0.11 18.43
N PRO A 14 11.63 0.09 19.61
CA PRO A 14 12.43 1.23 20.11
C PRO A 14 13.62 1.60 19.21
N GLY A 15 14.03 0.71 18.30
CA GLY A 15 15.04 0.97 17.28
C GLY A 15 14.54 1.66 16.01
N TYR A 16 13.22 1.83 15.82
CA TYR A 16 12.65 2.46 14.64
C TYR A 16 13.00 3.96 14.60
N ARG A 17 13.66 4.38 13.52
CA ARG A 17 14.13 5.76 13.30
C ARG A 17 13.56 6.41 12.04
N GLY A 18 12.60 5.75 11.39
CA GLY A 18 12.05 6.17 10.09
C GLY A 18 10.93 7.21 10.17
N ALA A 19 10.67 7.81 11.34
CA ALA A 19 9.50 8.69 11.54
C ALA A 19 9.44 9.89 10.57
N SER A 20 10.60 10.42 10.14
CA SER A 20 10.71 11.48 9.15
C SER A 20 10.32 11.05 7.73
N HIS A 21 10.30 9.74 7.45
CA HIS A 21 9.92 9.17 6.16
C HIS A 21 8.45 8.73 6.14
N TYR A 22 7.70 8.94 7.22
CA TYR A 22 6.29 8.55 7.27
C TYR A 22 5.46 9.40 6.30
N VAL A 23 4.75 8.73 5.39
CA VAL A 23 3.81 9.34 4.44
C VAL A 23 2.39 8.94 4.83
N HIS A 24 1.47 9.90 4.93
CA HIS A 24 0.07 9.66 5.31
C HIS A 24 -0.78 9.23 4.11
N GLU A 25 -0.40 8.10 3.50
CA GLU A 25 -1.09 7.51 2.36
C GLU A 25 -1.38 6.03 2.64
N PRO A 26 -2.47 5.46 2.11
CA PRO A 26 -2.84 4.07 2.37
C PRO A 26 -1.86 3.06 1.78
N CYS A 27 -1.13 3.43 0.72
CA CYS A 27 -0.06 2.65 0.12
C CYS A 27 1.07 3.58 -0.35
N VAL A 28 2.31 3.19 -0.09
CA VAL A 28 3.53 3.91 -0.48
C VAL A 28 4.49 2.92 -1.11
N SER A 29 5.07 3.27 -2.25
CA SER A 29 6.17 2.55 -2.90
C SER A 29 7.34 3.50 -3.08
N ASP A 30 8.50 3.16 -2.51
CA ASP A 30 9.71 3.96 -2.60
C ASP A 30 10.94 3.04 -2.67
N GLY A 31 11.79 3.22 -3.68
CA GLY A 31 13.05 2.50 -3.81
C GLY A 31 12.95 0.96 -3.78
N GLY A 32 11.82 0.39 -4.24
CA GLY A 32 11.58 -1.06 -4.21
C GLY A 32 11.02 -1.59 -2.88
N ILE A 33 10.76 -0.72 -1.91
CA ILE A 33 10.04 -1.05 -0.67
C ILE A 33 8.61 -0.57 -0.81
N ILE A 34 7.67 -1.50 -0.65
CA ILE A 34 6.24 -1.20 -0.69
C ILE A 34 5.68 -1.39 0.72
N THR A 35 4.98 -0.38 1.22
CA THR A 35 4.26 -0.44 2.51
C THR A 35 2.82 0.01 2.31
N ALA A 36 1.89 -0.56 3.09
CA ALA A 36 0.50 -0.18 3.06
C ALA A 36 -0.15 -0.39 4.42
N ASN A 37 -1.27 0.29 4.65
CA ASN A 37 -2.19 -0.01 5.73
C ASN A 37 -3.34 -0.91 5.22
N GLN A 38 -4.25 -1.30 6.11
CA GLN A 38 -5.40 -2.15 5.78
C GLN A 38 -6.35 -1.59 4.71
N LEU A 39 -6.39 -0.27 4.49
CA LEU A 39 -7.23 0.36 3.47
C LEU A 39 -6.53 0.46 2.10
N GLY A 40 -5.22 0.20 2.05
CA GLY A 40 -4.40 0.33 0.83
C GLY A 40 -4.19 -0.97 0.06
N PHE A 41 -4.96 -2.02 0.33
CA PHE A 41 -4.69 -3.36 -0.21
C PHE A 41 -4.67 -3.42 -1.75
N VAL A 42 -5.57 -2.71 -2.44
CA VAL A 42 -5.57 -2.63 -3.91
C VAL A 42 -4.31 -1.94 -4.42
N GLY A 43 -3.94 -0.81 -3.82
CA GLY A 43 -2.70 -0.09 -4.13
C GLY A 43 -1.46 -0.93 -3.86
N PHE A 44 -1.47 -1.71 -2.79
CA PHE A 44 -0.38 -2.60 -2.41
C PHE A 44 -0.16 -3.70 -3.46
N ALA A 45 -1.24 -4.39 -3.83
CA ALA A 45 -1.21 -5.40 -4.89
C ALA A 45 -0.79 -4.79 -6.23
N TYR A 46 -1.32 -3.63 -6.60
CA TYR A 46 -0.90 -2.90 -7.81
C TYR A 46 0.60 -2.65 -7.84
N GLN A 47 1.20 -2.14 -6.76
CA GLN A 47 2.64 -1.85 -6.72
C GLN A 47 3.48 -3.14 -6.76
N ILE A 48 3.04 -4.22 -6.10
CA ILE A 48 3.71 -5.54 -6.14
C ILE A 48 3.74 -6.09 -7.56
N LEU A 49 2.66 -5.94 -8.32
CA LEU A 49 2.58 -6.42 -9.70
C LEU A 49 3.32 -5.48 -10.67
N LYS A 50 3.30 -4.18 -10.42
CA LYS A 50 3.96 -3.17 -11.24
C LYS A 50 5.48 -3.25 -11.16
N THR A 51 6.03 -3.42 -9.96
CA THR A 51 7.49 -3.37 -9.70
C THR A 51 8.29 -4.38 -10.55
N PRO A 52 7.89 -5.67 -10.66
CA PRO A 52 8.55 -6.65 -11.51
C PRO A 52 8.07 -6.65 -12.98
N ASP A 53 7.17 -5.74 -13.37
CA ASP A 53 6.63 -5.63 -14.74
C ASP A 53 6.00 -6.94 -15.27
N VAL A 54 5.16 -7.59 -14.44
CA VAL A 54 4.57 -8.91 -14.79
C VAL A 54 3.35 -8.82 -15.71
N PHE A 55 2.81 -7.62 -15.95
CA PHE A 55 1.65 -7.38 -16.79
C PHE A 55 1.85 -6.14 -17.66
N PRO A 56 1.21 -6.07 -18.84
CA PRO A 56 1.15 -4.83 -19.63
C PRO A 56 0.62 -3.67 -18.77
N PRO A 57 1.25 -2.48 -18.82
CA PRO A 57 0.85 -1.35 -17.97
C PRO A 57 -0.63 -1.00 -18.08
N GLU A 58 -1.18 -1.00 -19.30
CA GLU A 58 -2.58 -0.68 -19.57
C GLU A 58 -3.55 -1.67 -18.91
N PHE A 59 -3.18 -2.95 -18.84
CA PHE A 59 -3.99 -3.96 -18.17
C PHE A 59 -3.99 -3.72 -16.66
N LEU A 60 -2.83 -3.40 -16.09
CA LEU A 60 -2.69 -3.20 -14.66
C LEU A 60 -3.39 -1.91 -14.18
N GLU A 61 -3.34 -0.84 -14.97
CA GLU A 61 -4.13 0.38 -14.72
C GLU A 61 -5.63 0.12 -14.77
N PHE A 62 -6.09 -0.61 -15.80
CA PHE A 62 -7.49 -1.00 -15.92
C PHE A 62 -7.93 -1.83 -14.72
N TRP A 63 -7.17 -2.86 -14.35
CA TRP A 63 -7.48 -3.72 -13.21
C TRP A 63 -7.61 -2.92 -11.91
N LYS A 64 -6.66 -2.02 -11.64
CA LYS A 64 -6.72 -1.15 -10.46
C LYS A 64 -7.99 -0.30 -10.44
N GLY A 65 -8.30 0.37 -11.56
CA GLY A 65 -9.49 1.21 -11.68
C GLY A 65 -10.80 0.40 -11.58
N ALA A 66 -10.83 -0.81 -12.12
CA ALA A 66 -11.97 -1.72 -12.05
C ALA A 66 -12.27 -2.15 -10.60
N VAL A 67 -11.24 -2.46 -9.81
CA VAL A 67 -11.40 -2.80 -8.40
C VAL A 67 -11.81 -1.56 -7.58
N ASP A 68 -11.17 -0.42 -7.81
CA ASP A 68 -11.49 0.83 -7.09
C ASP A 68 -12.91 1.35 -7.38
N SER A 69 -13.47 1.07 -8.56
CA SER A 69 -14.79 1.53 -8.99
C SER A 69 -15.94 0.58 -8.65
N VAL A 70 -15.69 -0.49 -7.88
CA VAL A 70 -16.66 -1.56 -7.56
C VAL A 70 -17.13 -2.33 -8.82
N TYR A 71 -16.50 -2.12 -9.97
CA TYR A 71 -16.76 -2.90 -11.18
C TYR A 71 -16.29 -4.35 -11.01
N LEU A 72 -15.18 -4.53 -10.30
CA LEU A 72 -14.72 -5.80 -9.76
C LEU A 72 -14.78 -5.74 -8.24
N ASP A 73 -15.73 -6.46 -7.65
CA ASP A 73 -15.81 -6.61 -6.19
C ASP A 73 -14.70 -7.54 -5.71
N ALA A 74 -13.62 -6.97 -5.18
CA ALA A 74 -12.51 -7.74 -4.63
C ALA A 74 -12.92 -8.60 -3.43
N ASP A 75 -13.94 -8.19 -2.68
CA ASP A 75 -14.42 -8.94 -1.51
C ASP A 75 -15.28 -10.14 -1.91
N SER A 76 -15.77 -10.18 -3.16
CA SER A 76 -16.54 -11.33 -3.67
C SER A 76 -15.71 -12.62 -3.86
N PHE A 77 -14.37 -12.51 -3.82
CA PHE A 77 -13.44 -13.62 -4.02
C PHE A 77 -12.83 -14.15 -2.71
N ALA A 78 -13.18 -13.55 -1.56
CA ALA A 78 -12.65 -13.88 -0.24
C ALA A 78 -13.46 -14.95 0.51
#